data_AF-A0A0Q0VSF1-F1
#
_entry.id   AF-A0A0Q0VSF1-F1
#
_cell.length_a   1.000
_cell.length_b   1.000
_cell.length_c   1.000
_cell.angle_alpha   90.00
_cell.angle_beta   90.00
_cell.angle_gamma   90.00
#
_symmetry.space_group_name_H-M   'P 1'
#
loop_
_entity.id
_entity.type
_entity.pdbx_description
1 polymer ?
#
loop_
_entity_poly.entity_id
_entity_poly.type
_entity_poly.pdbx_seq_one_letter_code
_entity_poly.pdbx_strand_id
1 'polypeptide(L)'
;MSMKKKYIKNSKLCKVTFRVPKEASMNAKSISIVGDFNNWSIKDNPMKKLKSGEFTLELDLETKKEYQFRYLIDEKIWENDWAADKYVRSEYGNCENSVIVV
;
A
#
# COMPACT_ATOMS: atom_id res chain seq x y z
N MET A 1 3.12 1.36 9.80
CA MET A 1 3.29 1.18 8.36
C MET A 1 4.49 1.96 7.85
N SER A 2 5.09 1.50 6.77
CA SER A 2 6.22 2.18 6.12
C SER A 2 6.32 1.79 4.66
N MET A 3 6.87 2.70 3.87
CA MET A 3 7.15 2.51 2.46
C MET A 3 8.61 2.78 2.18
N LYS A 4 9.27 1.89 1.45
CA LYS A 4 10.66 2.07 1.00
C LYS A 4 10.70 2.09 -0.51
N LYS A 5 11.19 3.20 -1.08
CA LYS A 5 11.35 3.39 -2.53
C LYS A 5 12.78 3.05 -2.94
N LYS A 6 12.95 2.25 -3.99
CA LYS A 6 14.23 1.94 -4.62
C LYS A 6 14.12 2.17 -6.12
N TYR A 7 14.64 3.30 -6.57
CA TYR A 7 14.72 3.68 -7.98
C TYR A 7 15.68 2.76 -8.74
N ILE A 8 15.21 2.15 -9.82
CA ILE A 8 16.02 1.27 -10.66
C ILE A 8 16.78 2.13 -11.66
N LYS A 9 18.12 2.07 -11.62
CA LYS A 9 18.98 2.85 -12.52
C LYS A 9 18.65 2.55 -13.98
N ASN A 10 18.56 3.59 -14.80
CA ASN A 10 18.21 3.51 -16.23
C ASN A 10 16.85 2.86 -16.53
N SER A 11 15.93 2.83 -15.57
CA SER A 11 14.57 2.34 -15.75
C SER A 11 13.55 3.42 -15.37
N LYS A 12 12.34 3.32 -15.93
CA LYS A 12 11.18 4.13 -15.51
C LYS A 12 10.48 3.55 -14.28
N LEU A 13 11.00 2.48 -13.69
CA LEU A 13 10.41 1.78 -12.56
C LEU A 13 11.12 2.10 -11.24
N CYS A 14 10.33 2.18 -10.18
CA CYS A 14 10.76 2.23 -8.80
C CYS A 14 10.16 1.03 -8.07
N LYS A 15 11.01 0.23 -7.44
CA LYS A 15 10.55 -0.85 -6.56
C LYS A 15 10.16 -0.24 -5.22
N VAL A 16 8.90 -0.38 -4.86
CA VAL A 16 8.34 0.09 -3.60
C VAL A 16 8.03 -1.12 -2.71
N THR A 17 8.65 -1.15 -1.54
CA THR A 17 8.33 -2.13 -0.50
C THR A 17 7.37 -1.49 0.50
N PHE A 18 6.16 -2.02 0.58
CA PHE A 18 5.16 -1.68 1.58
C PHE A 18 5.29 -2.61 2.79
N ARG A 19 5.12 -2.07 3.99
CA ARG A 19 5.14 -2.83 5.24
C ARG A 19 4.07 -2.38 6.22
N VAL A 20 3.35 -3.35 6.77
CA VAL A 20 2.46 -3.15 7.93
C VAL A 20 3.11 -3.84 9.14
N PRO A 21 3.54 -3.09 10.16
CA PRO A 21 4.11 -3.67 11.37
C PRO A 21 3.06 -4.46 12.14
N LYS A 22 3.49 -5.43 12.94
CA LYS A 22 2.59 -6.33 13.68
C LYS A 22 1.57 -5.57 14.52
N GLU A 23 1.99 -4.48 15.16
CA GLU A 23 1.17 -3.64 16.04
C GLU A 23 0.04 -2.95 15.27
N ALA A 24 0.28 -2.58 14.01
CA ALA A 24 -0.72 -1.98 13.12
C ALA A 24 -1.53 -3.03 12.34
N SER A 25 -1.17 -4.31 12.43
CA SER A 25 -1.86 -5.37 11.69
C SER A 25 -3.19 -5.78 12.32
N MET A 26 -3.52 -5.31 13.52
CA MET A 26 -4.78 -5.67 14.22
C MET A 26 -5.00 -7.18 14.37
N ASN A 27 -3.93 -7.97 14.48
CA ASN A 27 -3.97 -9.44 14.47
C ASN A 27 -4.60 -10.05 13.20
N ALA A 28 -4.53 -9.35 12.07
CA ALA A 28 -5.09 -9.76 10.79
C ALA A 28 -4.65 -11.16 10.35
N LYS A 29 -5.56 -11.84 9.66
CA LYS A 29 -5.29 -13.06 8.91
C LYS A 29 -4.71 -12.72 7.54
N SER A 30 -5.25 -11.70 6.88
CA SER A 30 -4.80 -11.19 5.58
C SER A 30 -4.82 -9.67 5.53
N ILE A 31 -3.91 -9.11 4.74
CA ILE A 31 -3.91 -7.70 4.37
C ILE A 31 -3.62 -7.63 2.88
N SER A 32 -4.43 -6.89 2.13
CA SER A 32 -4.16 -6.53 0.72
C SER A 32 -3.86 -5.06 0.61
N ILE A 33 -3.02 -4.66 -0.34
CA ILE A 33 -2.94 -3.26 -0.77
C ILE A 33 -3.84 -3.08 -1.99
N VAL A 34 -4.58 -1.99 -2.03
CA VAL A 34 -5.57 -1.73 -3.09
C VAL A 34 -5.42 -0.29 -3.53
N GLY A 35 -5.29 -0.06 -4.84
CA GLY A 35 -5.04 1.29 -5.35
C GLY A 35 -4.97 1.38 -6.86
N ASP A 36 -4.54 2.53 -7.36
CA ASP A 36 -4.54 2.84 -8.79
C ASP A 36 -3.72 1.83 -9.61
N PHE A 37 -2.61 1.33 -9.05
CA PHE A 37 -1.72 0.37 -9.73
C PHE A 37 -2.35 -1.01 -9.96
N ASN A 38 -3.48 -1.32 -9.33
CA ASN A 38 -4.22 -2.57 -9.53
C ASN A 38 -5.70 -2.36 -9.83
N ASN A 39 -6.06 -1.16 -10.33
CA ASN A 39 -7.44 -0.79 -10.61
C ASN A 39 -8.38 -1.00 -9.39
N TRP A 40 -7.88 -0.76 -8.18
CA TRP A 40 -8.62 -0.94 -6.94
C TRP A 40 -9.14 -2.36 -6.70
N SER A 41 -8.44 -3.38 -7.21
CA SER A 41 -8.74 -4.77 -6.96
C SER A 41 -8.33 -5.20 -5.54
N ILE A 42 -9.28 -5.77 -4.80
CA ILE A 42 -9.04 -6.28 -3.44
C ILE A 42 -8.24 -7.61 -3.40
N LYS A 43 -8.08 -8.27 -4.56
CA LYS A 43 -7.54 -9.62 -4.67
C LYS A 43 -6.14 -9.69 -5.29
N ASP A 44 -5.73 -8.68 -6.05
CA ASP A 44 -4.55 -8.80 -6.91
C ASP A 44 -3.22 -8.56 -6.18
N ASN A 45 -3.26 -7.91 -5.02
CA ASN A 45 -2.06 -7.60 -4.24
C ASN A 45 -2.17 -7.97 -2.75
N PRO A 46 -2.33 -9.26 -2.42
CA PRO A 46 -2.24 -9.73 -1.04
C PRO A 46 -0.81 -9.58 -0.52
N MET A 47 -0.67 -9.06 0.69
CA MET A 47 0.62 -8.92 1.37
C MET A 47 1.05 -10.26 1.98
N LYS A 48 2.36 -10.51 1.96
CA LYS A 48 2.96 -11.68 2.60
C LYS A 48 3.11 -11.44 4.10
N LYS A 49 2.48 -12.29 4.92
CA LYS A 49 2.70 -12.33 6.38
C LYS A 49 4.06 -12.94 6.69
N LEU A 50 4.88 -12.23 7.45
CA LEU A 50 6.20 -12.66 7.91
C LEU A 50 6.10 -13.37 9.27
N LYS A 51 7.12 -14.15 9.63
CA LYS A 51 7.20 -14.81 10.94
C LYS A 51 7.22 -13.82 12.11
N SER A 52 7.71 -12.59 11.88
CA SER A 52 7.66 -11.49 12.84
C SER A 52 6.22 -11.03 13.16
N GLY A 53 5.24 -11.41 12.33
CA GLY A 53 3.85 -10.92 12.41
C GLY A 53 3.60 -9.68 11.55
N GLU A 54 4.64 -9.11 10.92
CA GLU A 54 4.51 -8.03 9.96
C GLU A 54 3.96 -8.54 8.62
N PHE A 55 3.38 -7.64 7.83
CA PHE A 55 3.01 -7.90 6.44
C PHE A 55 3.88 -7.08 5.50
N THR A 56 4.27 -7.66 4.37
CA THR A 56 5.07 -6.97 3.35
C THR A 56 4.61 -7.29 1.94
N LEU A 57 4.74 -6.31 1.04
CA LEU A 57 4.57 -6.49 -0.39
C LEU A 57 5.55 -5.59 -1.13
N GLU A 58 6.07 -6.08 -2.26
CA GLU A 58 6.87 -5.27 -3.17
C GLU A 58 6.14 -5.10 -4.49
N LEU A 59 6.05 -3.85 -4.96
CA LEU A 59 5.47 -3.49 -6.26
C LEU A 59 6.48 -2.69 -7.06
N ASP A 60 6.51 -2.90 -8.37
CA ASP A 60 7.26 -2.04 -9.28
C ASP A 60 6.29 -1.01 -9.86
N LEU A 61 6.47 0.26 -9.47
CA LEU A 61 5.63 1.37 -9.87
C LEU A 61 6.38 2.26 -10.85
N GLU A 62 5.67 2.89 -11.78
CA GLU A 62 6.31 3.85 -12.69
C GLU A 62 6.65 5.15 -11.97
N THR A 63 7.82 5.68 -12.28
CA THR A 63 8.34 6.95 -11.77
C THR A 63 7.63 8.15 -12.40
N LYS A 64 7.71 9.29 -11.69
CA LYS A 64 7.05 10.55 -12.01
C LYS A 64 5.52 10.44 -12.02
N LYS A 65 4.98 9.60 -11.14
CA LYS A 65 3.53 9.37 -11.00
C LYS A 65 3.13 9.35 -9.54
N GLU A 66 1.86 9.66 -9.29
CA GLU A 66 1.23 9.52 -7.99
C GLU A 66 0.20 8.41 -8.07
N TYR A 67 0.13 7.58 -7.03
CA TYR A 67 -0.82 6.50 -6.93
C TYR A 67 -1.57 6.62 -5.61
N GLN A 68 -2.89 6.63 -5.69
CA GLN A 68 -3.76 6.50 -4.53
C GLN A 68 -3.88 5.03 -4.13
N PHE A 69 -3.88 4.76 -2.83
CA PHE A 69 -4.02 3.41 -2.30
C PHE A 69 -4.55 3.39 -0.87
N ARG A 70 -4.97 2.21 -0.41
CA ARG A 70 -5.32 1.87 0.97
C ARG A 70 -4.94 0.42 1.28
N TYR A 71 -4.84 0.09 2.56
CA TYR A 71 -4.76 -1.30 3.02
C TYR A 71 -6.16 -1.83 3.33
N LEU A 72 -6.43 -3.05 2.89
CA LEU A 72 -7.65 -3.78 3.23
C LEU A 72 -7.29 -4.97 4.12
N ILE A 73 -7.65 -4.85 5.40
CA ILE A 73 -7.40 -5.84 6.44
C ILE A 73 -8.60 -6.79 6.53
N ASP A 74 -8.33 -8.10 6.47
CA ASP A 74 -9.32 -9.19 6.56
C ASP A 74 -10.56 -8.98 5.67
N GLU A 75 -10.36 -8.35 4.50
CA GLU A 75 -11.39 -8.00 3.52
C GLU A 75 -12.52 -7.10 4.07
N LYS A 76 -12.28 -6.41 5.19
CA LYS A 76 -13.33 -5.68 5.93
C LYS A 76 -12.93 -4.28 6.36
N ILE A 77 -11.70 -4.10 6.81
CA ILE A 77 -11.26 -2.86 7.45
C ILE A 77 -10.31 -2.14 6.50
N TRP A 78 -10.65 -0.90 6.18
CA TRP A 78 -9.84 -0.05 5.32
C TRP A 78 -8.96 0.87 6.15
N GLU A 79 -7.65 0.76 5.97
CA GLU A 79 -6.66 1.56 6.68
C GLU A 79 -5.77 2.35 5.73
N ASN A 80 -5.37 3.54 6.18
CA ASN A 80 -4.43 4.39 5.46
C ASN A 80 -3.00 4.16 5.95
N ASP A 81 -2.02 4.38 5.06
CA ASP A 81 -0.63 4.41 5.48
C ASP A 81 -0.36 5.72 6.19
N TRP A 82 -0.13 5.68 7.50
CA TRP A 82 0.25 6.84 8.31
C TRP A 82 1.57 7.54 7.87
N ALA A 83 2.33 6.89 6.98
CA ALA A 83 3.59 7.37 6.40
C ALA A 83 3.46 7.60 4.89
N ALA A 84 2.23 7.75 4.39
CA ALA A 84 1.94 8.18 3.02
C ALA A 84 2.62 9.51 2.70
N ASP A 85 2.99 9.72 1.43
CA ASP A 85 3.57 11.01 1.02
C ASP A 85 2.52 12.13 1.06
N LYS A 86 1.25 11.79 0.79
CA LYS A 86 0.10 12.69 0.90
C LYS A 86 -1.17 11.91 1.27
N TYR A 87 -2.22 12.65 1.57
CA TYR A 87 -3.59 12.16 1.64
C TYR A 87 -4.45 13.00 0.71
N VAL A 88 -5.39 12.35 0.02
CA VAL A 88 -6.36 13.01 -0.85
C VAL A 88 -7.76 12.55 -0.49
N ARG A 89 -8.72 13.48 -0.54
CA ARG A 89 -10.11 13.14 -0.30
C ARG A 89 -10.57 12.16 -1.38
N SER A 90 -11.15 11.04 -0.95
CA SER A 90 -11.79 10.09 -1.84
C SER A 90 -13.04 10.73 -2.45
N GLU A 91 -13.29 10.46 -3.74
CA GLU A 91 -14.57 10.80 -4.38
C GLU A 91 -15.74 9.96 -3.81
N TYR A 92 -15.40 8.83 -3.19
CA TYR A 92 -16.35 7.90 -2.59
C TYR A 92 -16.33 8.03 -1.07
N GLY A 93 -17.45 8.48 -0.52
CA GLY A 93 -17.66 8.63 0.92
C GLY A 93 -16.87 9.80 1.55
N ASN A 94 -17.07 10.01 2.84
CA ASN A 94 -16.31 11.00 3.62
C ASN A 94 -15.01 10.37 4.14
N CYS A 95 -14.16 9.89 3.23
CA CYS A 95 -12.88 9.30 3.59
C CYS A 95 -11.73 9.84 2.72
N GLU A 96 -10.50 9.52 3.11
CA GLU A 96 -9.29 9.90 2.40
C GLU A 96 -8.53 8.66 1.95
N ASN A 97 -7.81 8.78 0.84
CA ASN A 97 -6.88 7.78 0.33
C ASN A 97 -5.44 8.19 0.64
N SER A 98 -4.58 7.20 0.88
CA SER A 98 -3.14 7.41 0.97
C SER A 98 -2.58 7.63 -0.43
N VAL A 99 -1.56 8.48 -0.57
CA VAL A 99 -0.88 8.70 -1.84
C VAL A 99 0.60 8.36 -1.71
N ILE A 100 1.11 7.60 -2.68
CA ILE A 100 2.53 7.44 -2.89
C ILE A 100 2.96 8.18 -4.15
N VAL A 101 3.95 9.06 -4.00
CA VAL A 101 4.61 9.80 -5.08
C VAL A 101 5.88 9.05 -5.45
N VAL A 102 5.92 8.53 -6.67
CA VAL A 102 7.03 7.70 -7.17
C VAL A 102 7.88 8.49 -8.15
#